data_AF-A0A6J7MEA9-F1
#
_entry.id   AF-A0A6J7MEA9-F1
#
_cell.length_a   1.000
_cell.length_b   1.000
_cell.length_c   1.000
_cell.angle_alpha   90.00
_cell.angle_beta   90.00
_cell.angle_gamma   90.00
#
_symmetry.space_group_name_H-M   'P 1'
#
loop_
_entity.id
_entity.type
_entity.pdbx_description
1 polymer ?
#
loop_
_entity_poly.entity_id
_entity_poly.type
_entity_poly.pdbx_seq_one_letter_code
_entity_poly.pdbx_strand_id
1 'polypeptide(L)'
;MVNRAFTVRSLTWMEPLVDEVADTLAAALPNDEVVDIMEAVTIPLPVWAIMRILGLDDKYRDDLRRWSDSSNASLGGKLTADRWIETERDVLEYQQVICRELDDRREHPRDDLLSTLVQAEPGETPLTNAELVWLVRELIVAGNETTIRALADIILNLDTMPGVWDRLRDDEQFRRGVVEEGIRLAAPVMGLWRKATCDTEIGGVMIPTDSTLFLAFSSANRDDSVFEEPDAFDPLRQNVREHLAFGHGIHVCVGAGLARIEAMSALRALADNVSALEVVDRDALRYGPSYGLRGLMGLPVRVRRR
;
A
#
# COMPACT_ATOMS: atom_id res chain seq x y z
N MET A 1 -20.05 -6.33 -4.40
CA MET A 1 -19.78 -6.10 -2.96
C MET A 1 -18.53 -5.26 -2.70
N VAL A 2 -17.29 -5.79 -2.75
CA VAL A 2 -16.05 -5.11 -2.27
C VAL A 2 -15.78 -3.75 -2.91
N ASN A 3 -15.86 -3.62 -4.24
CA ASN A 3 -15.60 -2.34 -4.92
C ASN A 3 -16.49 -1.19 -4.43
N ARG A 4 -17.70 -1.48 -3.93
CA ARG A 4 -18.61 -0.45 -3.40
C ARG A 4 -18.09 0.16 -2.10
N ALA A 5 -17.39 -0.62 -1.27
CA ALA A 5 -16.83 -0.15 0.00
C ALA A 5 -15.65 0.82 -0.20
N PHE A 6 -14.95 0.70 -1.33
CA PHE A 6 -13.73 1.48 -1.61
C PHE A 6 -13.91 2.54 -2.70
N THR A 7 -15.16 2.89 -3.08
CA THR A 7 -15.36 4.04 -3.96
C THR A 7 -14.96 5.33 -3.24
N VAL A 8 -14.55 6.36 -3.99
CA VAL A 8 -14.21 7.68 -3.42
C VAL A 8 -15.31 8.18 -2.48
N ARG A 9 -16.57 8.09 -2.92
CA ARG A 9 -17.73 8.49 -2.10
C ARG A 9 -17.80 7.71 -0.79
N SER A 10 -17.54 6.41 -0.83
CA SER A 10 -17.56 5.53 0.34
C SER A 10 -16.38 5.77 1.28
N LEU A 11 -15.28 6.36 0.82
CA LEU A 11 -14.08 6.63 1.62
C LEU A 11 -14.01 8.07 2.15
N THR A 12 -14.94 8.96 1.77
CA THR A 12 -14.95 10.37 2.22
C THR A 12 -14.89 10.52 3.75
N TRP A 13 -15.46 9.56 4.51
CA TRP A 13 -15.43 9.58 5.97
C TRP A 13 -14.04 9.24 6.56
N MET A 14 -13.18 8.58 5.79
CA MET A 14 -11.82 8.22 6.22
C MET A 14 -10.89 9.43 6.20
N GLU A 15 -11.04 10.34 5.23
CA GLU A 15 -10.15 11.51 5.06
C GLU A 15 -9.84 12.25 6.38
N PRO A 16 -10.84 12.74 7.15
CA PRO A 16 -10.56 13.45 8.40
C PRO A 16 -9.91 12.57 9.49
N LEU A 17 -10.16 11.26 9.48
CA LEU A 17 -9.60 10.35 10.48
C LEU A 17 -8.15 9.96 10.15
N VAL A 18 -7.85 9.73 8.87
CA VAL A 18 -6.49 9.52 8.35
C VAL A 18 -5.67 10.77 8.61
N ASP A 19 -6.25 11.95 8.44
CA ASP A 19 -5.62 13.23 8.75
C ASP A 19 -5.21 13.34 10.21
N GLU A 20 -6.12 13.06 11.15
CA GLU A 20 -5.83 13.09 12.58
C GLU A 20 -4.69 12.13 12.98
N VAL A 21 -4.70 10.93 12.41
CA VAL A 21 -3.66 9.93 12.66
C VAL A 21 -2.33 10.37 12.07
N ALA A 22 -2.33 10.86 10.83
CA ALA A 22 -1.12 11.38 10.19
C ALA A 22 -0.53 12.56 10.97
N ASP A 23 -1.37 13.49 11.43
CA ASP A 23 -0.96 14.64 12.24
C ASP A 23 -0.37 14.18 13.58
N THR A 24 -0.98 13.18 14.24
CA THR A 24 -0.48 12.59 15.49
C THR A 24 0.90 11.95 15.30
N LEU A 25 1.08 11.15 14.24
CA LEU A 25 2.34 10.47 13.93
C LEU A 25 3.44 11.48 13.60
N ALA A 26 3.14 12.48 12.77
CA ALA A 26 4.10 13.53 12.39
C ALA A 26 4.49 14.42 13.59
N ALA A 27 3.53 14.78 14.45
CA ALA A 27 3.77 15.59 15.64
C ALA A 27 4.64 14.88 16.69
N ALA A 28 4.65 13.54 16.70
CA ALA A 28 5.45 12.73 17.60
C ALA A 28 6.93 12.58 17.19
N LEU A 29 7.30 13.01 15.97
CA LEU A 29 8.69 12.91 15.50
C LEU A 29 9.64 13.76 16.38
N PRO A 30 10.84 13.26 16.71
CA PRO A 30 11.80 14.04 17.49
C PRO A 30 12.42 15.16 16.64
N ASN A 31 13.13 16.09 17.29
CA ASN A 31 13.93 17.11 16.60
C ASN A 31 15.42 16.76 16.68
N ASP A 32 16.13 16.87 15.56
CA ASP A 32 17.57 16.63 15.42
C ASP A 32 18.04 15.20 15.75
N GLU A 33 17.12 14.25 15.77
CA GLU A 33 17.41 12.82 15.98
C GLU A 33 17.22 12.00 14.71
N VAL A 34 17.87 10.84 14.66
CA VAL A 34 17.70 9.86 13.59
C VAL A 34 16.63 8.86 14.00
N VAL A 35 15.62 8.69 13.15
CA VAL A 35 14.54 7.72 13.32
C VAL A 35 14.34 6.94 12.04
N ASP A 36 13.81 5.72 12.12
CA ASP A 36 13.25 5.06 10.95
C ASP A 36 11.86 5.65 10.66
N ILE A 37 11.74 6.40 9.56
CA ILE A 37 10.46 7.03 9.20
C ILE A 37 9.39 5.99 8.83
N MET A 38 9.81 4.77 8.45
CA MET A 38 8.86 3.70 8.20
C MET A 38 8.15 3.28 9.48
N GLU A 39 8.91 2.99 10.53
CA GLU A 39 8.36 2.63 11.84
C GLU A 39 7.56 3.77 12.47
N ALA A 40 8.00 5.02 12.27
CA ALA A 40 7.36 6.18 12.87
C ALA A 40 6.06 6.61 12.16
N VAL A 41 5.97 6.47 10.83
CA VAL A 41 4.89 7.06 10.03
C VAL A 41 4.34 6.12 8.96
N THR A 42 5.19 5.55 8.11
CA THR A 42 4.69 4.86 6.91
C THR A 42 4.06 3.49 7.21
N ILE A 43 4.44 2.83 8.30
CA ILE A 43 3.86 1.57 8.79
C ILE A 43 2.59 1.81 9.61
N PRO A 44 2.59 2.69 10.64
CA PRO A 44 1.42 2.82 11.51
C PRO A 44 0.17 3.35 10.78
N LEU A 45 0.33 4.24 9.80
CA LEU A 45 -0.82 4.88 9.14
C LEU A 45 -1.66 3.89 8.31
N PRO A 46 -1.10 3.10 7.36
CA PRO A 46 -1.91 2.17 6.58
C PRO A 46 -2.48 1.02 7.40
N VAL A 47 -1.71 0.52 8.38
CA VAL A 47 -2.18 -0.52 9.31
C VAL A 47 -3.40 -0.01 10.08
N TRP A 48 -3.35 1.21 10.61
CA TRP A 48 -4.51 1.82 11.26
C TRP A 48 -5.71 1.98 10.31
N ALA A 49 -5.47 2.42 9.08
CA ALA A 49 -6.54 2.68 8.12
C ALA A 49 -7.30 1.39 7.73
N ILE A 50 -6.60 0.30 7.42
CA ILE A 50 -7.27 -0.96 7.07
C ILE A 50 -7.99 -1.58 8.25
N MET A 51 -7.42 -1.48 9.47
CA MET A 51 -8.07 -1.94 10.69
C MET A 51 -9.38 -1.20 10.91
N ARG A 52 -9.38 0.11 10.71
CA ARG A 52 -10.57 0.96 10.82
C ARG A 52 -11.63 0.59 9.79
N ILE A 53 -11.26 0.35 8.54
CA ILE A 53 -12.20 -0.08 7.48
C ILE A 53 -12.81 -1.44 7.81
N LEU A 54 -12.00 -2.38 8.29
CA LEU A 54 -12.47 -3.71 8.69
C LEU A 54 -13.23 -3.71 10.02
N GLY A 55 -13.14 -2.64 10.80
CA GLY A 55 -13.71 -2.56 12.14
C GLY A 55 -13.01 -3.45 13.16
N LEU A 56 -11.71 -3.72 12.96
CA LEU A 56 -10.89 -4.51 13.89
C LEU A 56 -10.44 -3.66 15.09
N ASP A 57 -10.27 -4.32 16.24
CA ASP A 57 -9.79 -3.70 17.48
C ASP A 57 -8.29 -3.38 17.41
N ASP A 58 -7.89 -2.23 17.96
CA ASP A 58 -6.50 -1.73 17.98
C ASP A 58 -5.50 -2.73 18.60
N LYS A 59 -5.96 -3.65 19.47
CA LYS A 59 -5.13 -4.70 20.05
C LYS A 59 -4.47 -5.62 19.00
N TYR A 60 -5.04 -5.70 17.80
CA TYR A 60 -4.50 -6.53 16.72
C TYR A 60 -3.47 -5.82 15.85
N ARG A 61 -3.09 -4.57 16.15
CA ARG A 61 -2.18 -3.77 15.31
C ARG A 61 -0.88 -4.51 14.98
N ASP A 62 -0.19 -5.00 16.01
CA ASP A 62 1.09 -5.70 15.83
C ASP A 62 0.91 -7.04 15.12
N ASP A 63 -0.23 -7.69 15.36
CA ASP A 63 -0.58 -8.96 14.72
C ASP A 63 -0.83 -8.79 13.22
N LEU A 64 -1.54 -7.74 12.79
CA LEU A 64 -1.82 -7.49 11.38
C LEU A 64 -0.55 -7.32 10.55
N ARG A 65 0.46 -6.64 11.09
CA ARG A 65 1.77 -6.52 10.43
C ARG A 65 2.42 -7.89 10.28
N ARG A 66 2.53 -8.64 11.38
CA ARG A 66 3.11 -9.99 11.39
C ARG A 66 2.39 -10.94 10.44
N TRP A 67 1.05 -10.94 10.44
CA TRP A 67 0.24 -11.77 9.53
C TRP A 67 0.41 -11.36 8.06
N SER A 68 0.59 -10.06 7.77
CA SER A 68 0.86 -9.56 6.42
C SER A 68 2.23 -9.99 5.91
N ASP A 69 3.26 -9.84 6.74
CA ASP A 69 4.63 -10.28 6.44
C ASP A 69 4.69 -11.78 6.18
N SER A 70 4.09 -12.58 7.07
CA SER A 70 4.03 -14.03 6.91
C SER A 70 3.24 -14.45 5.68
N SER A 71 2.15 -13.74 5.34
CA SER A 71 1.37 -14.00 4.13
C SER A 71 2.16 -13.79 2.83
N ASN A 72 3.16 -12.91 2.83
CA ASN A 72 4.00 -12.60 1.67
C ASN A 72 5.38 -13.26 1.71
N ALA A 73 5.74 -13.97 2.77
CA ALA A 73 7.08 -14.51 2.97
C ALA A 73 7.55 -15.39 1.79
N SER A 74 6.63 -16.13 1.17
CA SER A 74 6.93 -17.01 0.02
C SER A 74 7.09 -16.26 -1.32
N LEU A 75 6.67 -14.99 -1.40
CA LEU A 75 6.91 -14.12 -2.57
C LEU A 75 8.37 -13.66 -2.65
N GLY A 76 9.17 -13.95 -1.62
CA GLY A 76 10.53 -13.45 -1.46
C GLY A 76 11.67 -14.38 -1.85
N GLY A 77 11.39 -15.69 -1.94
CA GLY A 77 12.40 -16.70 -2.20
C GLY A 77 12.15 -17.99 -1.41
N LYS A 78 13.17 -18.86 -1.35
CA LYS A 78 13.08 -20.11 -0.59
C LYS A 78 13.15 -19.82 0.91
N LEU A 79 12.05 -20.08 1.61
CA LEU A 79 12.02 -20.05 3.06
C LEU A 79 12.75 -21.27 3.65
N THR A 80 13.34 -21.08 4.83
CA THR A 80 13.82 -22.19 5.67
C THR A 80 12.62 -22.98 6.23
N ALA A 81 12.86 -24.22 6.65
CA ALA A 81 11.80 -25.04 7.26
C ALA A 81 11.21 -24.39 8.52
N ASP A 82 12.06 -23.81 9.38
CA ASP A 82 11.61 -23.11 10.58
C ASP A 82 10.76 -21.89 10.24
N ARG A 83 11.16 -21.13 9.21
CA ARG A 83 10.38 -19.96 8.80
C ARG A 83 9.03 -20.34 8.19
N TRP A 84 8.96 -21.47 7.47
CA TRP A 84 7.67 -22.03 7.05
C TRP A 84 6.76 -22.35 8.23
N ILE A 85 7.29 -22.99 9.27
CA ILE A 85 6.50 -23.34 10.46
C ILE A 85 5.98 -22.07 11.17
N GLU A 86 6.81 -21.04 11.30
CA GLU A 86 6.40 -19.76 11.86
C GLU A 86 5.30 -19.08 11.03
N THR A 87 5.49 -18.98 9.71
CA THR A 87 4.50 -18.39 8.81
C THR A 87 3.16 -19.14 8.84
N GLU A 88 3.16 -20.47 8.88
CA GLU A 88 1.93 -21.25 8.98
C GLU A 88 1.22 -21.08 10.34
N ARG A 89 1.97 -20.89 11.43
CA ARG A 89 1.39 -20.55 12.75
C ARG A 89 0.71 -19.19 12.73
N ASP A 90 1.37 -18.19 12.14
CA ASP A 90 0.82 -16.84 11.98
C ASP A 90 -0.47 -16.87 11.13
N VAL A 91 -0.46 -17.63 10.02
CA VAL A 91 -1.64 -17.80 9.15
C VAL A 91 -2.78 -18.51 9.88
N LEU A 92 -2.49 -19.55 10.68
CA LEU A 92 -3.52 -20.24 11.48
C LEU A 92 -4.12 -19.31 12.54
N GLU A 93 -3.30 -18.52 13.23
CA GLU A 93 -3.76 -17.55 14.21
C GLU A 93 -4.66 -16.48 13.57
N TYR A 94 -4.21 -15.92 12.44
CA TYR A 94 -5.00 -15.01 11.61
C TYR A 94 -6.38 -15.60 11.27
N GLN A 95 -6.41 -16.83 10.74
CA GLN A 95 -7.65 -17.51 10.36
C GLN A 95 -8.59 -17.65 11.56
N GLN A 96 -8.07 -18.02 12.72
CA GLN A 96 -8.87 -18.18 13.94
C GLN A 96 -9.42 -16.83 14.45
N VAL A 97 -8.64 -15.76 14.41
CA VAL A 97 -9.08 -14.42 14.80
C VAL A 97 -10.17 -13.93 13.86
N ILE A 98 -9.94 -13.98 12.54
CA ILE A 98 -10.91 -13.48 11.57
C ILE A 98 -12.19 -14.31 11.56
N CYS A 99 -12.13 -15.64 11.73
CA CYS A 99 -13.34 -16.44 11.92
C CYS A 99 -14.17 -15.94 13.10
N ARG A 100 -13.55 -15.65 14.25
CA ARG A 100 -14.25 -15.11 15.42
C ARG A 100 -14.86 -13.73 15.17
N GLU A 101 -14.12 -12.84 14.51
CA GLU A 101 -14.65 -11.51 14.16
C GLU A 101 -15.82 -11.61 13.18
N LEU A 102 -15.76 -12.51 12.19
CA LEU A 102 -16.86 -12.75 11.25
C LEU A 102 -18.09 -13.34 11.95
N ASP A 103 -17.91 -14.30 12.85
CA ASP A 103 -19.02 -14.87 13.63
C ASP A 103 -19.65 -13.83 14.57
N ASP A 104 -18.83 -13.00 15.21
CA ASP A 104 -19.33 -11.88 16.02
C ASP A 104 -20.13 -10.88 15.17
N ARG A 105 -19.70 -10.54 13.95
CA ARG A 105 -20.46 -9.60 13.08
C ARG A 105 -21.77 -10.17 12.55
N ARG A 106 -21.92 -11.49 12.53
CA ARG A 106 -23.21 -12.14 12.21
C ARG A 106 -24.23 -11.97 13.34
N GLU A 107 -23.77 -12.05 14.58
CA GLU A 107 -24.61 -11.92 15.77
C GLU A 107 -24.80 -10.45 16.19
N HIS A 108 -23.77 -9.63 15.98
CA HIS A 108 -23.67 -8.24 16.42
C HIS A 108 -23.17 -7.34 15.26
N PRO A 109 -24.01 -7.07 14.23
CA PRO A 109 -23.63 -6.21 13.12
C PRO A 109 -23.21 -4.80 13.55
N ARG A 110 -22.22 -4.25 12.86
CA ARG A 110 -21.64 -2.91 13.08
C ARG A 110 -21.60 -2.15 11.76
N ASP A 111 -21.22 -0.88 11.83
CA ASP A 111 -20.96 -0.06 10.64
C ASP A 111 -19.51 -0.23 10.17
N ASP A 112 -19.18 -1.45 9.72
CA ASP A 112 -17.84 -1.82 9.25
C ASP A 112 -17.89 -2.76 8.02
N LEU A 113 -16.74 -2.91 7.35
CA LEU A 113 -16.67 -3.76 6.16
C LEU A 113 -16.92 -5.24 6.49
N LEU A 114 -16.50 -5.74 7.65
CA LEU A 114 -16.75 -7.14 8.01
C LEU A 114 -18.25 -7.43 8.12
N SER A 115 -19.01 -6.52 8.73
CA SER A 115 -20.48 -6.61 8.82
C SER A 115 -21.13 -6.58 7.43
N THR A 116 -20.60 -5.75 6.53
CA THR A 116 -21.05 -5.70 5.14
C THR A 116 -20.75 -7.02 4.41
N LEU A 117 -19.58 -7.63 4.64
CA LEU A 117 -19.16 -8.85 3.96
C LEU A 117 -19.93 -10.11 4.42
N VAL A 118 -20.27 -10.20 5.70
CA VAL A 118 -21.04 -11.35 6.22
C VAL A 118 -22.53 -11.28 5.85
N GLN A 119 -23.02 -10.10 5.45
CA GLN A 119 -24.39 -9.90 4.98
C GLN A 119 -24.45 -10.05 3.45
N ALA A 120 -25.12 -11.09 2.96
CA ALA A 120 -25.37 -11.22 1.52
C ALA A 120 -26.42 -10.20 1.06
N GLU A 121 -26.20 -9.55 -0.08
CA GLU A 121 -27.24 -8.72 -0.71
C GLU A 121 -28.42 -9.61 -1.19
N PRO A 122 -29.66 -9.10 -1.21
CA PRO A 122 -30.80 -9.87 -1.71
C PRO A 122 -30.56 -10.37 -3.14
N GLY A 123 -30.55 -11.70 -3.32
CA GLY A 123 -30.34 -12.35 -4.62
C GLY A 123 -28.89 -12.74 -4.90
N GLU A 124 -27.93 -12.44 -4.01
CA GLU A 124 -26.56 -12.94 -4.09
C GLU A 124 -26.38 -14.24 -3.30
N THR A 125 -25.47 -15.10 -3.76
CA THR A 125 -25.03 -16.26 -2.97
C THR A 125 -24.08 -15.75 -1.88
N PRO A 126 -24.35 -16.02 -0.59
CA PRO A 126 -23.44 -15.62 0.48
C PRO A 126 -22.05 -16.23 0.31
N LEU A 127 -21.01 -15.46 0.64
CA LEU A 127 -19.66 -16.00 0.72
C LEU A 127 -19.57 -17.03 1.86
N THR A 128 -18.86 -18.11 1.61
CA THR A 128 -18.48 -19.09 2.63
C THR A 128 -17.48 -18.47 3.61
N ASN A 129 -17.33 -19.08 4.80
CA ASN A 129 -16.29 -18.66 5.75
C ASN A 129 -14.89 -18.69 5.14
N ALA A 130 -14.58 -19.69 4.32
CA ALA A 130 -13.28 -19.80 3.66
C ALA A 130 -13.05 -18.63 2.69
N GLU A 131 -14.06 -18.27 1.90
CA GLU A 131 -13.99 -17.12 0.98
C GLU A 131 -13.87 -15.80 1.72
N LEU A 132 -14.60 -15.62 2.83
CA LEU A 132 -14.52 -14.41 3.67
C LEU A 132 -13.15 -14.25 4.31
N VAL A 133 -12.62 -15.31 4.93
CA VAL A 133 -11.30 -15.29 5.57
C VAL A 133 -10.20 -15.02 4.53
N TRP A 134 -10.32 -15.61 3.34
CA TRP A 134 -9.39 -15.35 2.24
C TRP A 134 -9.50 -13.90 1.76
N LEU A 135 -10.71 -13.39 1.56
CA LEU A 135 -10.93 -12.02 1.11
C LEU A 135 -10.40 -10.99 2.11
N VAL A 136 -10.65 -11.18 3.41
CA VAL A 136 -10.12 -10.29 4.47
C VAL A 136 -8.60 -10.31 4.47
N ARG A 137 -7.98 -11.46 4.18
CA ARG A 137 -6.52 -11.58 4.11
C ARG A 137 -5.98 -10.73 2.97
N GLU A 138 -6.59 -10.84 1.79
CA GLU A 138 -6.18 -10.06 0.63
C GLU A 138 -6.37 -8.54 0.88
N LEU A 139 -7.42 -8.12 1.59
CA LEU A 139 -7.61 -6.72 1.95
C LEU A 139 -6.54 -6.20 2.92
N ILE A 140 -6.19 -7.00 3.94
CA ILE A 140 -5.13 -6.66 4.91
C ILE A 140 -3.77 -6.58 4.21
N VAL A 141 -3.43 -7.61 3.44
CA VAL A 141 -2.13 -7.71 2.78
C VAL A 141 -1.99 -6.63 1.70
N ALA A 142 -2.99 -6.48 0.82
CA ALA A 142 -2.91 -5.51 -0.28
C ALA A 142 -3.02 -4.06 0.22
N GLY A 143 -3.82 -3.80 1.27
CA GLY A 143 -4.06 -2.47 1.82
C GLY A 143 -2.90 -1.90 2.62
N ASN A 144 -2.08 -2.75 3.26
CA ASN A 144 -0.97 -2.28 4.08
C ASN A 144 0.32 -2.17 3.27
N GLU A 145 0.78 -3.31 2.78
CA GLU A 145 2.14 -3.53 2.31
C GLU A 145 2.51 -2.66 1.10
N THR A 146 1.53 -2.30 0.28
CA THR A 146 1.77 -1.46 -0.91
C THR A 146 1.89 0.00 -0.53
N THR A 147 0.98 0.52 0.31
CA THR A 147 1.01 1.93 0.76
C THR A 147 2.24 2.22 1.62
N ILE A 148 2.60 1.31 2.54
CA ILE A 148 3.81 1.45 3.39
C ILE A 148 5.05 1.71 2.53
N ARG A 149 5.20 0.92 1.46
CA ARG A 149 6.34 0.97 0.55
C ARG A 149 6.29 2.17 -0.37
N ALA A 150 5.11 2.53 -0.88
CA ALA A 150 4.93 3.73 -1.69
C ALA A 150 5.31 4.99 -0.90
N LEU A 151 4.84 5.13 0.33
CA LEU A 151 5.16 6.25 1.21
C LEU A 151 6.65 6.34 1.50
N ALA A 152 7.30 5.22 1.81
CA ALA A 152 8.74 5.18 2.05
C ALA A 152 9.53 5.62 0.80
N ASP A 153 9.19 5.09 -0.39
CA ASP A 153 9.84 5.48 -1.63
C ASP A 153 9.54 6.95 -2.01
N ILE A 154 8.34 7.47 -1.74
CA ILE A 154 8.03 8.89 -1.90
C ILE A 154 8.98 9.72 -1.04
N ILE A 155 9.07 9.45 0.27
CA ILE A 155 9.91 10.22 1.20
C ILE A 155 11.39 10.15 0.81
N LEU A 156 11.88 8.98 0.38
CA LEU A 156 13.24 8.80 -0.12
C LEU A 156 13.56 9.74 -1.30
N ASN A 157 12.60 9.98 -2.19
CA ASN A 157 12.79 10.85 -3.35
C ASN A 157 12.70 12.35 -3.02
N LEU A 158 12.09 12.73 -1.88
CA LEU A 158 11.97 14.13 -1.47
C LEU A 158 13.25 14.68 -0.84
N ASP A 159 14.07 13.83 -0.24
CA ASP A 159 15.34 14.21 0.41
C ASP A 159 16.30 15.01 -0.50
N THR A 160 16.26 14.76 -1.82
CA THR A 160 17.11 15.43 -2.79
C THR A 160 16.51 16.73 -3.34
N MET A 161 15.35 17.17 -2.85
CA MET A 161 14.60 18.32 -3.37
C MET A 161 14.63 19.51 -2.40
N PRO A 162 15.39 20.58 -2.71
CA PRO A 162 15.47 21.75 -1.87
C PRO A 162 14.11 22.45 -1.70
N GLY A 163 13.74 22.81 -0.46
CA GLY A 163 12.50 23.54 -0.15
C GLY A 163 11.21 22.73 -0.38
N VAL A 164 11.32 21.43 -0.64
CA VAL A 164 10.15 20.59 -0.98
C VAL A 164 9.12 20.54 0.14
N TRP A 165 9.56 20.53 1.40
CA TRP A 165 8.66 20.50 2.56
C TRP A 165 7.86 21.79 2.73
N ASP A 166 8.41 22.96 2.39
CA ASP A 166 7.62 24.20 2.36
C ASP A 166 6.57 24.14 1.24
N ARG A 167 6.98 23.68 0.06
CA ARG A 167 6.07 23.59 -1.08
C ARG A 167 4.96 22.55 -0.88
N LEU A 168 5.25 21.40 -0.27
CA LEU A 168 4.25 20.38 0.06
C LEU A 168 3.17 20.90 1.03
N ARG A 169 3.58 21.77 1.97
CA ARG A 169 2.67 22.44 2.89
C ARG A 169 1.78 23.43 2.15
N ASP A 170 2.39 24.30 1.34
CA ASP A 170 1.73 25.49 0.81
C ASP A 170 0.99 25.25 -0.53
N ASP A 171 1.31 24.17 -1.27
CA ASP A 171 0.77 23.86 -2.60
C ASP A 171 0.20 22.43 -2.68
N GLU A 172 -1.12 22.32 -2.53
CA GLU A 172 -1.84 21.04 -2.62
C GLU A 172 -1.71 20.39 -4.01
N GLN A 173 -1.67 21.18 -5.09
CA GLN A 173 -1.55 20.64 -6.44
C GLN A 173 -0.17 20.00 -6.64
N PHE A 174 0.88 20.65 -6.15
CA PHE A 174 2.22 20.07 -6.12
C PHE A 174 2.27 18.79 -5.29
N ARG A 175 1.64 18.78 -4.10
CA ARG A 175 1.56 17.57 -3.26
C ARG A 175 0.84 16.41 -3.97
N ARG A 176 -0.26 16.67 -4.69
CA ARG A 176 -0.91 15.65 -5.54
C ARG A 176 0.03 15.12 -6.62
N GLY A 177 0.80 16.01 -7.24
CA GLY A 177 1.83 15.64 -8.22
C GLY A 177 2.91 14.72 -7.63
N VAL A 178 3.41 15.05 -6.44
CA VAL A 178 4.37 14.22 -5.68
C VAL A 178 3.80 12.83 -5.40
N VAL A 179 2.54 12.74 -4.98
CA VAL A 179 1.89 11.46 -4.70
C VAL A 179 1.81 10.60 -5.96
N GLU A 180 1.28 11.12 -7.08
CA GLU A 180 1.18 10.31 -8.31
C GLU A 180 2.56 9.93 -8.87
N GLU A 181 3.52 10.86 -8.87
CA GLU A 181 4.86 10.59 -9.40
C GLU A 181 5.63 9.58 -8.54
N GLY A 182 5.51 9.67 -7.22
CA GLY A 182 6.10 8.69 -6.34
C GLY A 182 5.42 7.33 -6.42
N ILE A 183 4.11 7.26 -6.61
CA ILE A 183 3.42 5.99 -6.88
C ILE A 183 3.89 5.37 -8.21
N ARG A 184 4.06 6.18 -9.27
CA ARG A 184 4.61 5.72 -10.57
C ARG A 184 5.98 5.08 -10.39
N LEU A 185 6.89 5.76 -9.69
CA LEU A 185 8.28 5.31 -9.53
C LEU A 185 8.43 4.17 -8.53
N ALA A 186 7.73 4.22 -7.40
CA ALA A 186 7.76 3.17 -6.38
C ALA A 186 7.25 1.85 -6.96
N ALA A 187 6.11 1.91 -7.67
CA ALA A 187 5.40 0.75 -8.22
C ALA A 187 5.46 -0.46 -7.27
N PRO A 188 4.91 -0.37 -6.04
CA PRO A 188 5.16 -1.36 -4.99
C PRO A 188 4.80 -2.78 -5.41
N VAL A 189 3.78 -2.94 -6.24
CA VAL A 189 3.54 -4.15 -7.02
C VAL A 189 4.29 -4.02 -8.34
N MET A 190 5.38 -4.77 -8.49
CA MET A 190 6.23 -4.67 -9.68
C MET A 190 5.54 -5.18 -10.94
N GLY A 191 4.58 -6.09 -10.78
CA GLY A 191 3.80 -6.64 -11.87
C GLY A 191 2.86 -7.74 -11.42
N LEU A 192 1.98 -8.18 -12.31
CA LEU A 192 1.03 -9.26 -12.06
C LEU A 192 0.99 -10.25 -13.22
N TRP A 193 0.64 -11.49 -12.90
CA TRP A 193 0.52 -12.54 -13.89
C TRP A 193 -0.80 -12.51 -14.65
N ARG A 194 -0.76 -12.92 -15.92
CA ARG A 194 -1.92 -13.23 -16.75
C ARG A 194 -1.70 -14.58 -17.43
N LYS A 195 -2.81 -15.23 -17.80
CA LYS A 195 -2.78 -16.47 -18.56
C LYS A 195 -3.42 -16.25 -19.93
N ALA A 196 -2.71 -16.63 -21.00
CA ALA A 196 -3.25 -16.57 -22.35
C ALA A 196 -4.37 -17.61 -22.51
N THR A 197 -5.56 -17.17 -22.92
CA THR A 197 -6.74 -18.04 -23.10
C THR A 197 -6.87 -18.57 -24.53
N CYS A 198 -6.09 -18.01 -25.45
CA CYS A 198 -5.97 -18.42 -26.84
C CYS A 198 -4.58 -18.05 -27.36
N ASP A 199 -4.21 -18.61 -28.52
CA ASP A 199 -3.01 -18.21 -29.26
C ASP A 199 -3.16 -16.74 -29.68
N THR A 200 -2.14 -15.93 -29.39
CA THR A 200 -2.14 -14.50 -29.68
C THR A 200 -0.73 -14.01 -29.98
N GLU A 201 -0.60 -12.72 -30.30
CA GLU A 201 0.68 -12.05 -30.53
C GLU A 201 0.75 -10.77 -29.70
N ILE A 202 1.86 -10.54 -29.00
CA ILE A 202 2.11 -9.34 -28.19
C ILE A 202 3.49 -8.81 -28.54
N GLY A 203 3.57 -7.55 -28.99
CA GLY A 203 4.85 -6.90 -29.30
C GLY A 203 5.69 -7.65 -30.35
N GLY A 204 5.05 -8.27 -31.35
CA GLY A 204 5.75 -9.07 -32.36
C GLY A 204 6.07 -10.51 -31.95
N VAL A 205 5.70 -10.93 -30.74
CA VAL A 205 6.00 -12.26 -30.20
C VAL A 205 4.74 -13.10 -30.11
N MET A 206 4.75 -14.27 -30.75
CA MET A 206 3.68 -15.26 -30.63
C MET A 206 3.62 -15.83 -29.20
N ILE A 207 2.44 -15.74 -28.60
CA ILE A 207 2.12 -16.25 -27.27
C ILE A 207 1.10 -17.39 -27.42
N PRO A 208 1.51 -18.66 -27.21
CA PRO A 208 0.59 -19.78 -27.24
C PRO A 208 -0.46 -19.71 -26.12
N THR A 209 -1.61 -20.34 -26.34
CA THR A 209 -2.62 -20.65 -25.33
C THR A 209 -1.96 -21.27 -24.09
N ASP A 210 -2.49 -20.98 -22.91
CA ASP A 210 -2.01 -21.41 -21.59
C ASP A 210 -0.67 -20.83 -21.12
N SER A 211 0.00 -19.99 -21.92
CA SER A 211 1.21 -19.28 -21.48
C SER A 211 0.93 -18.35 -20.30
N THR A 212 1.85 -18.33 -19.33
CA THR A 212 1.84 -17.38 -18.22
C THR A 212 2.71 -16.17 -18.56
N LEU A 213 2.11 -14.99 -18.54
CA LEU A 213 2.76 -13.71 -18.80
C LEU A 213 2.91 -12.96 -17.47
N PHE A 214 4.06 -12.33 -17.26
CA PHE A 214 4.25 -11.36 -16.18
C PHE A 214 4.20 -9.94 -16.76
N LEU A 215 3.20 -9.16 -16.36
CA LEU A 215 3.04 -7.78 -16.79
C LEU A 215 3.80 -6.86 -15.83
N ALA A 216 5.03 -6.48 -16.18
CA ALA A 216 5.91 -5.68 -15.34
C ALA A 216 5.51 -4.20 -15.31
N PHE A 217 4.61 -3.83 -14.40
CA PHE A 217 4.18 -2.45 -14.17
C PHE A 217 5.35 -1.51 -13.85
N SER A 218 6.33 -1.98 -13.07
CA SER A 218 7.51 -1.18 -12.72
C SER A 218 8.36 -0.80 -13.94
N SER A 219 8.39 -1.66 -14.96
CA SER A 219 9.03 -1.40 -16.24
C SER A 219 8.18 -0.48 -17.12
N ALA A 220 6.87 -0.74 -17.23
CA ALA A 220 5.96 0.09 -18.02
C ALA A 220 5.90 1.54 -17.49
N ASN A 221 5.96 1.71 -16.16
CA ASN A 221 6.04 3.02 -15.53
C ASN A 221 7.34 3.76 -15.84
N ARG A 222 8.35 3.09 -16.41
CA ARG A 222 9.63 3.67 -16.84
C ARG A 222 9.84 3.60 -18.36
N ASP A 223 8.78 3.36 -19.12
CA ASP A 223 8.83 3.33 -20.57
C ASP A 223 9.08 4.74 -21.13
N ASP A 224 10.21 4.96 -21.79
CA ASP A 224 10.62 6.24 -22.34
C ASP A 224 9.79 6.68 -23.56
N SER A 225 9.04 5.76 -24.17
CA SER A 225 8.05 6.09 -25.20
C SER A 225 6.77 6.73 -24.64
N VAL A 226 6.54 6.62 -23.33
CA VAL A 226 5.39 7.20 -22.62
C VAL A 226 5.83 8.34 -21.70
N PHE A 227 6.91 8.16 -20.93
CA PHE A 227 7.38 9.14 -19.95
C PHE A 227 8.76 9.68 -20.34
N GLU A 228 8.85 10.97 -20.64
CA GLU A 228 10.14 11.65 -20.86
C GLU A 228 10.98 11.63 -19.58
N GLU A 229 12.28 11.33 -19.67
CA GLU A 229 13.17 11.15 -18.51
C GLU A 229 12.53 10.23 -17.43
N PRO A 230 12.22 8.97 -17.77
CA PRO A 230 11.31 8.13 -16.98
C PRO A 230 11.81 7.83 -15.56
N ASP A 231 13.11 7.87 -15.33
CA ASP A 231 13.73 7.64 -14.01
C ASP A 231 13.79 8.90 -13.14
N ALA A 232 13.55 10.09 -13.70
CA ALA A 232 13.49 11.32 -12.93
C ALA A 232 12.18 11.41 -12.15
N PHE A 233 12.27 11.87 -10.89
CA PHE A 233 11.10 12.21 -10.08
C PHE A 233 10.66 13.63 -10.42
N ASP A 234 9.64 13.75 -11.26
CA ASP A 234 9.03 15.03 -11.66
C ASP A 234 7.57 15.14 -11.17
N PRO A 235 7.30 15.86 -10.07
CA PRO A 235 5.95 16.10 -9.58
C PRO A 235 5.05 16.89 -10.53
N LEU A 236 5.61 17.55 -11.54
CA LEU A 236 4.88 18.41 -12.49
C LEU A 236 4.59 17.71 -13.82
N ARG A 237 4.96 16.43 -13.93
CA ARG A 237 4.75 15.58 -15.10
C ARG A 237 3.27 15.53 -15.49
N GLN A 238 2.96 15.99 -16.70
CA GLN A 238 1.57 16.18 -17.15
C GLN A 238 0.82 14.85 -17.34
N ASN A 239 1.51 13.81 -17.80
CA ASN A 239 0.93 12.50 -18.07
C ASN A 239 1.13 11.48 -16.94
N VAL A 240 1.50 11.91 -15.74
CA VAL A 240 1.83 11.02 -14.61
C VAL A 240 0.75 9.97 -14.30
N ARG A 241 -0.53 10.32 -14.51
CA ARG A 241 -1.67 9.43 -14.26
C ARG A 241 -1.83 8.27 -15.25
N GLU A 242 -1.01 8.22 -16.30
CA GLU A 242 -0.97 7.09 -17.24
C GLU A 242 -0.21 5.88 -16.65
N HIS A 243 0.39 6.03 -15.47
CA HIS A 243 1.11 4.95 -14.81
C HIS A 243 0.22 3.72 -14.52
N LEU A 244 0.83 2.54 -14.48
CA LEU A 244 0.18 1.25 -14.22
C LEU A 244 0.42 0.73 -12.80
N ALA A 245 0.89 1.56 -11.86
CA ALA A 245 1.11 1.13 -10.47
C ALA A 245 -0.14 0.55 -9.78
N PHE A 246 -1.34 0.98 -10.21
CA PHE A 246 -2.63 0.45 -9.76
C PHE A 246 -3.25 -0.57 -10.73
N GLY A 247 -2.50 -1.02 -11.75
CA GLY A 247 -3.03 -1.84 -12.84
C GLY A 247 -4.03 -1.08 -13.71
N HIS A 248 -4.76 -1.83 -14.54
CA HIS A 248 -5.75 -1.29 -15.47
C HIS A 248 -6.89 -2.28 -15.74
N GLY A 249 -8.05 -1.77 -16.17
CA GLY A 249 -9.21 -2.57 -16.56
C GLY A 249 -10.06 -3.04 -15.37
N ILE A 250 -10.71 -4.19 -15.51
CA ILE A 250 -11.68 -4.71 -14.51
C ILE A 250 -11.05 -5.05 -13.14
N HIS A 251 -9.73 -5.22 -13.10
CA HIS A 251 -8.94 -5.49 -11.89
C HIS A 251 -8.07 -4.29 -11.49
N VAL A 252 -8.45 -3.07 -11.89
CA VAL A 252 -7.81 -1.85 -11.35
C VAL A 252 -7.90 -1.86 -9.82
N CYS A 253 -6.82 -1.44 -9.15
CA CYS A 253 -6.69 -1.52 -7.71
C CYS A 253 -7.88 -0.86 -7.00
N VAL A 254 -8.60 -1.68 -6.24
CA VAL A 254 -9.77 -1.24 -5.47
C VAL A 254 -9.41 -0.22 -4.40
N GLY A 255 -8.21 -0.32 -3.82
CA GLY A 255 -7.69 0.59 -2.78
C GLY A 255 -7.03 1.86 -3.31
N ALA A 256 -7.02 2.12 -4.63
CA ALA A 256 -6.28 3.24 -5.22
C ALA A 256 -6.74 4.62 -4.74
N GLY A 257 -8.00 4.75 -4.29
CA GLY A 257 -8.50 5.98 -3.66
C GLY A 257 -7.94 6.16 -2.25
N LEU A 258 -7.98 5.09 -1.43
CA LEU A 258 -7.46 5.12 -0.07
C LEU A 258 -5.96 5.40 -0.03
N ALA A 259 -5.17 4.70 -0.87
CA ALA A 259 -3.72 4.89 -0.93
C ALA A 259 -3.34 6.35 -1.24
N ARG A 260 -4.13 7.05 -2.07
CA ARG A 260 -3.93 8.48 -2.36
C ARG A 260 -4.30 9.35 -1.17
N ILE A 261 -5.40 9.06 -0.48
CA ILE A 261 -5.80 9.77 0.74
C ILE A 261 -4.68 9.66 1.78
N GLU A 262 -4.23 8.44 2.07
CA GLU A 262 -3.14 8.17 3.02
C GLU A 262 -1.85 8.91 2.66
N ALA A 263 -1.45 8.88 1.39
CA ALA A 263 -0.26 9.58 0.92
C ALA A 263 -0.39 11.10 1.02
N MET A 264 -1.55 11.65 0.64
CA MET A 264 -1.82 13.09 0.74
C MET A 264 -1.80 13.58 2.19
N SER A 265 -2.43 12.82 3.10
CA SER A 265 -2.49 13.12 4.53
C SER A 265 -1.11 13.02 5.19
N ALA A 266 -0.37 11.95 4.93
CA ALA A 266 0.98 11.77 5.47
C ALA A 266 1.94 12.89 5.03
N LEU A 267 1.95 13.24 3.74
CA LEU A 267 2.82 14.30 3.23
C LEU A 267 2.43 15.68 3.76
N ARG A 268 1.13 15.96 3.92
CA ARG A 268 0.66 17.20 4.56
C ARG A 268 1.17 17.28 6.00
N ALA A 269 0.86 16.27 6.80
CA ALA A 269 1.17 16.23 8.22
C ALA A 269 2.68 16.35 8.47
N LEU A 270 3.49 15.66 7.66
CA LEU A 270 4.94 15.79 7.70
C LEU A 270 5.36 17.23 7.34
N ALA A 271 4.87 17.79 6.24
CA ALA A 271 5.23 19.14 5.80
C ALA A 271 4.87 20.25 6.80
N ASP A 272 3.80 20.06 7.57
CA ASP A 272 3.39 20.95 8.67
C ASP A 272 4.35 20.89 9.87
N ASN A 273 4.98 19.74 10.12
CA ASN A 273 5.79 19.49 11.32
C ASN A 273 7.31 19.52 11.08
N VAL A 274 7.77 19.29 9.85
CA VAL A 274 9.20 19.15 9.52
C VAL A 274 9.64 20.12 8.43
N SER A 275 10.84 20.66 8.60
CA SER A 275 11.53 21.47 7.61
C SER A 275 12.43 20.62 6.70
N ALA A 276 12.91 19.48 7.21
CA ALA A 276 13.65 18.49 6.43
C ALA A 276 13.56 17.08 7.06
N LEU A 277 13.60 16.07 6.20
CA LEU A 277 13.90 14.68 6.54
C LEU A 277 15.12 14.28 5.72
N GLU A 278 16.30 14.28 6.35
CA GLU A 278 17.57 13.99 5.67
C GLU A 278 17.83 12.48 5.71
N VAL A 279 17.91 11.81 4.56
CA VAL A 279 18.19 10.36 4.51
C VAL A 279 19.60 10.08 5.02
N VAL A 280 19.70 9.15 5.97
CA VAL A 280 20.97 8.73 6.55
C VAL A 280 21.46 7.48 5.84
N ASP A 281 22.73 7.50 5.39
CA ASP A 281 23.42 6.35 4.78
C ASP A 281 22.62 5.69 3.64
N ARG A 282 22.42 6.45 2.55
CA ARG A 282 21.64 6.01 1.38
C ARG A 282 22.15 4.70 0.77
N ASP A 283 23.45 4.45 0.84
CA ASP A 283 24.09 3.23 0.33
C ASP A 283 23.81 1.99 1.19
N ALA A 284 23.41 2.18 2.46
CA ALA A 284 23.00 1.10 3.35
C ALA A 284 21.52 0.70 3.20
N LEU A 285 20.71 1.47 2.46
CA LEU A 285 19.31 1.12 2.22
C LEU A 285 19.18 -0.23 1.50
N ARG A 286 18.19 -1.03 1.92
CA ARG A 286 17.93 -2.36 1.35
C ARG A 286 16.47 -2.47 0.96
N TYR A 287 16.25 -3.06 -0.21
CA TYR A 287 14.94 -3.51 -0.66
C TYR A 287 14.76 -4.97 -0.26
N GLY A 288 13.56 -5.32 0.19
CA GLY A 288 13.24 -6.70 0.55
C GLY A 288 13.40 -7.65 -0.65
N PRO A 289 13.84 -8.90 -0.45
CA PRO A 289 13.92 -9.87 -1.54
C PRO A 289 12.50 -10.27 -1.91
N SER A 290 11.99 -9.82 -3.06
CA SER A 290 10.72 -10.26 -3.63
C SER A 290 10.66 -10.04 -5.14
N TYR A 291 9.97 -10.95 -5.83
CA TYR A 291 9.73 -10.86 -7.28
C TYR A 291 8.40 -10.20 -7.63
N GLY A 292 7.50 -9.99 -6.66
CA GLY A 292 6.19 -9.36 -6.87
C GLY A 292 6.06 -8.01 -6.20
N LEU A 293 6.72 -7.83 -5.04
CA LEU A 293 6.65 -6.62 -4.24
C LEU A 293 8.01 -5.94 -4.16
N ARG A 294 8.05 -4.61 -4.19
CA ARG A 294 9.28 -3.83 -4.01
C ARG A 294 9.06 -2.76 -2.96
N GLY A 295 9.94 -2.72 -1.98
CA GLY A 295 10.01 -1.62 -1.03
C GLY A 295 11.18 -1.75 -0.07
N LEU A 296 11.50 -0.61 0.55
CA LEU A 296 12.56 -0.50 1.54
C LEU A 296 12.25 -1.36 2.77
N MET A 297 13.29 -1.87 3.41
CA MET A 297 13.20 -2.57 4.70
C MET A 297 13.28 -1.63 5.91
N GLY A 298 13.72 -0.40 5.68
CA GLY A 298 13.83 0.68 6.66
C GLY A 298 14.30 1.94 5.96
N LEU A 299 13.95 3.11 6.50
CA LEU A 299 14.36 4.40 5.96
C LEU A 299 14.81 5.32 7.11
N PRO A 300 16.07 5.19 7.56
CA PRO A 300 16.63 6.06 8.58
C PRO A 300 16.73 7.50 8.06
N VAL A 301 16.10 8.44 8.74
CA VAL A 301 16.15 9.87 8.43
C VAL A 301 16.51 10.68 9.67
N ARG A 302 17.29 11.74 9.49
CA ARG A 302 17.43 12.79 10.50
C ARG A 302 16.29 13.78 10.35
N VAL A 303 15.54 13.98 11.43
CA VAL A 303 14.39 14.87 11.44
C VAL A 303 14.82 16.28 11.82
N ARG A 304 14.45 17.28 11.00
CA ARG A 304 14.51 18.70 11.36
C ARG A 304 13.08 19.20 11.51
N ARG A 305 12.66 19.49 12.75
CA ARG A 305 11.32 20.03 13.00
C ARG A 305 11.22 21.50 12.59
N ARG A 306 10.00 21.99 12.56
CA ARG A 306 9.67 23.41 12.45
C ARG A 306 9.39 24.01 13.83
#